data_AF-A0A5C7TJR7-F1
#
_entry.id   AF-A0A5C7TJR7-F1
#
_cell.length_a   1.000
_cell.length_b   1.000
_cell.length_c   1.000
_cell.angle_alpha   90.00
_cell.angle_beta   90.00
_cell.angle_gamma   90.00
#
_symmetry.space_group_name_H-M   'P 1'
#
loop_
_entity.id
_entity.type
_entity.pdbx_description
1 polymer ?
#
loop_
_entity_poly.entity_id
_entity_poly.type
_entity_poly.pdbx_seq_one_letter_code
_entity_poly.pdbx_strand_id
1 'polypeptide(L)' 'MSAAIPELPGALPRHDSNRAQRLGCWVLLRLGWQIRGELPAVPKLVAAVAPHTSNWDFIVAFAASLALGLKISFLGKHS' A
#
# COMPACT_ATOMS: atom_id res chain seq x y z
N MET A 1 9.51 -16.75 -1.20
CA MET A 1 8.39 -16.29 -0.34
C MET A 1 7.57 -15.31 -1.15
N SER A 2 6.35 -15.67 -1.55
CA SER A 2 5.45 -14.74 -2.25
C SER A 2 4.83 -13.82 -1.20
N ALA A 3 4.81 -12.51 -1.42
CA ALA A 3 4.02 -11.62 -0.58
C ALA A 3 2.55 -12.00 -0.79
N ALA A 4 1.89 -12.54 0.23
CA ALA A 4 0.47 -12.82 0.17
C ALA A 4 -0.26 -11.47 0.07
N ILE A 5 -0.82 -11.19 -1.10
CA ILE A 5 -1.64 -10.01 -1.32
C ILE A 5 -3.04 -10.36 -0.79
N PRO A 6 -3.60 -9.58 0.14
CA PRO A 6 -4.97 -9.81 0.61
C PRO A 6 -5.97 -9.53 -0.52
N GLU A 7 -7.09 -10.23 -0.48
CA GLU A 7 -8.23 -9.94 -1.35
C GLU A 7 -8.74 -8.52 -1.07
N LEU A 8 -8.99 -7.76 -2.14
CA LEU A 8 -9.40 -6.36 -2.05
C LEU A 8 -10.85 -6.19 -2.51
N PRO A 9 -11.68 -5.43 -1.78
CA PRO A 9 -13.02 -5.10 -2.24
C PRO A 9 -13.02 -4.41 -3.60
N GLY A 10 -13.95 -4.77 -4.48
CA GLY A 10 -14.07 -4.20 -5.84
C GLY A 10 -14.42 -2.71 -5.88
N ALA A 11 -14.89 -2.13 -4.77
CA ALA A 11 -15.23 -0.71 -4.66
C ALA A 11 -14.02 0.23 -4.55
N LEU A 12 -12.83 -0.31 -4.26
CA LEU A 12 -11.63 0.51 -4.05
C LEU A 12 -11.08 1.04 -5.39
N PRO A 13 -10.54 2.27 -5.42
CA PRO A 13 -9.93 2.81 -6.62
C PRO A 13 -8.63 2.07 -6.94
N ARG A 14 -8.53 1.53 -8.16
CA ARG A 14 -7.39 0.73 -8.61
C ARG A 14 -6.64 1.39 -9.75
N HIS A 15 -5.37 1.01 -9.91
CA HIS A 15 -4.64 1.16 -11.16
C HIS A 15 -4.35 -0.22 -11.76
N ASP A 16 -4.11 -0.28 -13.07
CA ASP A 16 -3.99 -1.52 -13.85
C ASP A 16 -2.54 -1.93 -14.16
N SER A 17 -1.55 -1.15 -13.72
CA SER A 17 -0.14 -1.45 -14.00
C SER A 17 0.39 -2.67 -13.22
N ASN A 18 0.57 -3.79 -13.92
CA ASN A 18 1.19 -5.01 -13.40
C ASN A 18 2.68 -4.84 -13.04
N ARG A 19 3.41 -3.98 -13.75
CA ARG A 19 4.84 -3.70 -13.47
C ARG A 19 4.99 -2.98 -12.14
N ALA A 20 4.10 -2.03 -11.87
CA ALA A 20 4.07 -1.29 -10.61
C ALA A 20 3.75 -2.22 -9.42
N GLN A 21 2.75 -3.09 -9.56
CA GLN A 21 2.43 -4.11 -8.53
C GLN A 21 3.62 -5.02 -8.22
N ARG A 22 4.29 -5.53 -9.26
CA ARG A 22 5.50 -6.36 -9.09
C ARG A 22 6.64 -5.62 -8.40
N LEU A 23 6.84 -4.35 -8.72
CA LEU A 23 7.85 -3.51 -8.06
C LEU A 23 7.51 -3.31 -6.59
N GLY A 24 6.25 -3.01 -6.25
CA GLY A 24 5.78 -2.89 -4.88
C GLY A 24 6.03 -4.16 -4.07
N CYS A 25 5.64 -5.32 -4.60
CA CYS A 25 5.91 -6.62 -3.98
C CYS A 25 7.41 -6.85 -3.76
N TRP A 26 8.23 -6.53 -4.77
CA TRP A 26 9.68 -6.70 -4.67
C TRP A 26 10.28 -5.82 -3.56
N VAL A 27 9.90 -4.54 -3.49
CA VAL A 27 10.39 -3.62 -2.46
C VAL A 27 9.99 -4.11 -1.06
N LEU A 28 8.72 -4.48 -0.86
CA LEU A 28 8.24 -5.00 0.43
C LEU A 28 9.00 -6.27 0.84
N LEU A 29 9.19 -7.22 -0.08
CA LEU A 29 9.95 -8.45 0.20
C LEU A 29 11.41 -8.15 0.56
N ARG A 30 12.06 -7.19 -0.10
CA ARG A 30 13.44 -6.79 0.20
C ARG A 30 13.58 -6.09 1.55
N LEU A 31 12.55 -5.38 1.98
CA LEU A 31 12.49 -4.73 3.29
C LEU A 31 11.93 -5.67 4.40
N GLY A 32 11.53 -6.90 4.07
CA GLY A 32 11.00 -7.88 5.03
C GLY A 32 9.55 -7.64 5.45
N TRP A 33 8.80 -6.80 4.72
CA TRP A 33 7.42 -6.45 5.05
C TRP A 33 6.40 -7.42 4.47
N GLN A 34 5.29 -7.59 5.20
CA GLN A 34 4.12 -8.34 4.80
C GLN A 34 2.87 -7.48 4.98
N ILE A 35 1.93 -7.57 4.04
CA ILE A 35 0.63 -6.91 4.17
C ILE A 35 -0.34 -7.90 4.82
N ARG A 36 -1.03 -7.47 5.89
CA ARG A 36 -2.04 -8.25 6.60
C ARG A 36 -3.24 -7.38 6.93
N GLY A 37 -4.40 -8.01 7.05
CA GLY A 37 -5.67 -7.35 7.37
C GLY A 37 -6.56 -7.16 6.14
N GLU A 38 -7.66 -6.45 6.37
CA GLU A 38 -8.72 -6.22 5.39
C GLU A 38 -8.98 -4.72 5.23
N LEU A 39 -9.43 -4.31 4.05
CA LEU A 39 -9.91 -2.95 3.80
C LEU A 39 -11.45 -2.95 3.74
N PRO A 40 -12.11 -1.92 4.30
CA PRO A 40 -13.55 -1.80 4.20
C PRO A 40 -14.00 -1.63 2.75
N ALA A 41 -15.13 -2.25 2.40
CA ALA A 41 -15.73 -2.18 1.05
C ALA A 41 -16.47 -0.85 0.81
N VAL A 42 -15.75 0.26 0.94
CA VAL A 42 -16.27 1.63 0.74
C VAL A 42 -15.54 2.34 -0.40
N PRO A 43 -16.22 3.18 -1.18
CA PRO A 43 -15.63 3.84 -2.35
C PRO A 43 -14.62 4.94 -2.02
N LYS A 44 -14.64 5.46 -0.78
CA LYS A 44 -13.74 6.51 -0.30
C LYS A 44 -13.35 6.24 1.15
N LEU A 45 -12.05 6.35 1.44
CA LEU A 45 -11.49 6.18 2.77
C LEU A 45 -10.30 7.12 2.97
N VAL A 46 -10.02 7.45 4.23
CA VAL A 46 -8.78 8.10 4.65
C VAL A 46 -8.10 7.15 5.62
N ALA A 47 -6.86 6.76 5.32
CA ALA A 47 -6.04 5.93 6.19
C ALA A 47 -5.02 6.81 6.90
N ALA A 48 -5.08 6.85 8.24
CA ALA A 48 -4.07 7.52 9.06
C ALA A 48 -2.97 6.51 9.43
N VAL A 49 -1.71 6.88 9.22
CA VAL A 49 -0.55 6.06 9.58
C VAL A 49 0.09 6.67 10.82
N ALA A 50 0.11 5.92 11.92
CA ALA A 50 0.76 6.33 13.17
C ALA A 50 1.13 5.09 14.01
N PRO A 51 2.17 5.17 14.87
CA PRO A 51 3.13 6.26 14.97
C PRO A 51 4.07 6.30 13.76
N HIS A 52 4.60 7.48 13.42
CA HIS A 52 5.68 7.60 12.44
C HIS A 52 7.02 7.36 13.13
N THR A 53 7.78 6.40 12.60
CA THR A 53 9.13 6.07 13.05
C THR A 53 10.17 6.87 12.28
N SER A 54 9.96 7.12 10.98
CA SER A 54 10.84 7.91 10.12
C SER A 54 10.21 8.15 8.74
N ASN A 55 10.87 8.94 7.89
CA ASN A 55 10.44 9.11 6.49
C ASN A 55 10.40 7.78 5.69
N TRP A 56 11.03 6.71 6.17
CA TRP A 56 10.91 5.38 5.56
C TRP A 56 9.49 4.79 5.62
N ASP A 57 8.65 5.26 6.56
CA ASP A 57 7.24 4.84 6.62
C ASP A 57 6.51 5.17 5.32
N PHE A 58 6.88 6.29 4.66
CA PHE A 58 6.33 6.66 3.36
C PHE A 58 6.73 5.67 2.26
N ILE A 59 7.98 5.20 2.25
CA ILE A 59 8.46 4.22 1.26
C ILE A 59 7.70 2.90 1.41
N VAL A 60 7.49 2.45 2.64
CA VAL A 60 6.71 1.24 2.94
C VAL A 60 5.25 1.42 2.51
N ALA A 61 4.62 2.54 2.85
CA ALA A 61 3.24 2.83 2.48
C ALA A 61 3.06 2.94 0.95
N PHE A 62 4.00 3.57 0.26
CA PHE A 62 3.99 3.67 -1.20
C PHE A 62 4.20 2.30 -1.87
N ALA A 63 5.15 1.50 -1.38
CA ALA A 63 5.35 0.14 -1.88
C ALA A 63 4.10 -0.74 -1.66
N ALA A 64 3.40 -0.58 -0.53
CA ALA A 64 2.13 -1.24 -0.26
C ALA A 64 1.02 -0.80 -1.22
N SER A 65 0.89 0.49 -1.51
CA SER A 65 -0.12 0.97 -2.47
C SER A 65 0.12 0.40 -3.86
N LEU A 66 1.38 0.34 -4.29
CA LEU A 66 1.76 -0.28 -5.56
C LEU A 66 1.44 -1.77 -5.57
N ALA A 67 1.88 -2.51 -4.55
CA ALA A 67 1.67 -3.97 -4.46
C ALA A 67 0.18 -4.32 -4.52
N LEU A 68 -0.65 -3.57 -3.80
CA LEU A 68 -2.10 -3.74 -3.77
C LEU A 68 -2.81 -3.27 -5.06
N GLY A 69 -2.12 -2.55 -5.94
CA GLY A 69 -2.70 -1.96 -7.15
C GLY A 69 -3.71 -0.84 -6.84
N LEU A 70 -3.54 -0.17 -5.70
CA LEU A 70 -4.46 0.86 -5.22
C LEU A 70 -4.03 2.24 -5.73
N LYS A 71 -5.01 3.01 -6.19
CA LYS A 71 -4.81 4.42 -6.53
C LYS A 71 -5.00 5.26 -5.27
N ILE A 72 -3.89 5.60 -4.62
CA ILE A 72 -3.87 6.38 -3.37
C ILE A 72 -3.26 7.76 -3.62
N SER A 73 -3.82 8.78 -2.97
CA SER A 73 -3.22 10.11 -2.86
C SER A 73 -2.59 10.26 -1.48
N PHE A 74 -1.31 10.62 -1.43
CA PHE A 74 -0.58 10.81 -0.19
C PHE A 74 -0.66 12.27 0.25
N LEU A 75 -1.01 12.49 1.52
CA LEU A 75 -0.96 13.80 2.16
C LEU A 75 0.04 13.71 3.30
N GLY A 76 1.13 14.46 3.20
CA GLY A 76 2.13 14.60 4.25
C GLY A 76 2.30 16.07 4.58
N LYS A 77 2.29 16.41 5.87
CA LYS A 77 2.71 17.74 6.32
C LYS A 77 4.24 17.77 6.33
N HIS A 78 4.82 18.72 5.60
CA HIS A 78 6.19 19.16 5.86
C HIS A 78 6.14 20.13 7.05
N SER A 79 7.08 19.99 7.99
CA SER A 79 7.25 20.78 9.23
C SER A 79 6.20 21.84 9.55
#